data_AF-A0A845YJ07-F1
#
_entry.id   AF-A0A845YJ07-F1
#
_cell.length_a   1.000
_cell.length_b   1.000
_cell.length_c   1.000
_cell.angle_alpha   90.00
_cell.angle_beta   90.00
_cell.angle_gamma   90.00
#
_symmetry.space_group_name_H-M   'P 1'
#
loop_
_entity.id
_entity.type
_entity.pdbx_description
1 polymer ?
#
loop_
_entity_poly.entity_id
_entity_poly.type
_entity_poly.pdbx_seq_one_letter_code
_entity_poly.pdbx_strand_id
1 'polypeptide(L)' 'MRRDSIFYRLFQQSPALVFELLETPPANATDYRFDSVAVKEPKFEIDGVFLPPDTEDAGVVYFCEVQ' A
#
# COMPACT_ATOMS: atom_id res chain seq x y z
N MET A 1 8.31 -12.20 -10.65
CA MET A 1 9.39 -12.66 -9.75
C MET A 1 8.79 -13.63 -8.72
N ARG A 2 9.57 -14.57 -8.15
CA ARG A 2 9.10 -15.40 -7.02
C ARG A 2 8.99 -14.46 -5.80
N ARG A 3 7.93 -13.65 -5.80
CA ARG A 3 7.71 -12.52 -4.89
C ARG A 3 7.70 -13.03 -3.46
N ASP A 4 8.36 -12.33 -2.55
CA ASP A 4 8.29 -12.59 -1.12
C ASP A 4 6.84 -12.45 -0.64
N SER A 5 6.12 -13.55 -0.76
CA SER A 5 4.68 -13.63 -0.50
C SER A 5 4.31 -13.32 0.95
N ILE A 6 5.29 -13.12 1.83
CA ILE A 6 5.06 -12.76 3.22
C ILE A 6 4.59 -11.31 3.34
N PHE A 7 5.23 -10.34 2.69
CA PHE A 7 4.83 -8.92 2.76
C PHE A 7 3.49 -8.70 2.07
N TYR A 8 3.29 -9.33 0.91
CA TYR A 8 1.98 -9.30 0.25
C TYR A 8 0.86 -9.82 1.15
N ARG A 9 1.07 -10.97 1.80
CA ARG A 9 0.08 -11.54 2.74
C ARG A 9 -0.10 -10.69 3.98
N LEU A 10 0.99 -10.13 4.52
CA LEU A 10 0.98 -9.27 5.69
C LEU A 10 0.14 -8.01 5.44
N PHE A 11 0.40 -7.29 4.35
CA PHE A 11 -0.35 -6.06 4.01
C PHE A 11 -1.75 -6.35 3.49
N GLN A 12 -2.00 -7.53 2.90
CA GLN A 12 -3.36 -7.97 2.60
C GLN A 12 -4.19 -8.21 3.87
N GLN A 13 -3.58 -8.70 4.96
CA GLN A 13 -4.24 -8.94 6.24
C GLN A 13 -4.34 -7.69 7.12
N SER A 14 -3.31 -6.85 7.10
CA SER A 14 -3.22 -5.64 7.91
C SER A 14 -2.50 -4.52 7.14
N PRO A 15 -3.24 -3.76 6.30
CA PRO A 15 -2.68 -2.65 5.54
C PRO A 15 -2.07 -1.56 6.43
N ALA A 16 -2.68 -1.34 7.60
CA ALA A 16 -2.31 -0.24 8.49
C ALA A 16 -0.87 -0.36 9.06
N LEU A 17 -0.29 -1.57 9.06
CA LEU A 17 1.07 -1.82 9.58
C LEU A 17 2.14 -0.95 8.93
N VAL A 18 1.98 -0.59 7.64
CA VAL A 18 2.96 0.26 6.96
C VAL A 18 3.06 1.65 7.60
N PHE A 19 1.95 2.15 8.17
CA PHE A 19 1.89 3.48 8.78
C PHE A 19 2.53 3.52 10.16
N GLU A 20 2.73 2.39 10.82
CA GLU A 20 3.50 2.33 12.08
C GLU A 20 4.98 2.67 11.88
N LEU A 21 5.47 2.59 10.63
CA LEU A 21 6.83 2.97 10.27
C LEU A 21 6.98 4.48 10.01
N LEU A 22 5.88 5.22 9.92
CA LEU A 22 5.90 6.66 9.72
C LEU A 22 6.03 7.39 11.06
N GLU A 23 6.87 8.42 11.11
CA GLU A 23 6.95 9.31 12.29
C GLU A 23 5.62 10.01 12.56
N THR A 24 4.87 10.33 11.49
CA THR A 24 3.55 10.96 11.55
C THR A 24 2.55 10.19 10.68
N PRO A 25 1.89 9.16 11.22
CA PRO A 25 0.87 8.42 10.47
C PRO A 25 -0.38 9.28 10.24
N PRO A 26 -1.10 9.06 9.14
CA PRO A 26 -2.37 9.75 8.89
C PRO A 26 -3.44 9.30 9.90
N ALA A 27 -4.34 10.20 10.29
CA ALA A 27 -5.38 9.91 11.28
C ALA A 27 -6.35 8.79 10.85
N ASN A 28 -6.51 8.60 9.55
CA ASN A 28 -7.34 7.57 8.92
C ASN A 28 -6.53 6.35 8.44
N ALA A 29 -5.34 6.10 9.01
CA ALA A 29 -4.45 4.99 8.62
C ALA A 29 -5.14 3.61 8.57
N THR A 30 -6.11 3.37 9.45
CA THR A 30 -6.88 2.11 9.52
C THR A 30 -7.84 1.91 8.36
N ASP A 31 -8.20 2.98 7.65
CA ASP A 31 -9.21 2.96 6.59
C ASP A 31 -8.58 2.79 5.20
N TYR A 32 -7.24 2.66 5.15
CA TYR A 32 -6.53 2.44 3.89
C TYR A 32 -6.70 1.01 3.39
N ARG A 33 -6.84 0.89 2.07
CA ARG A 33 -6.88 -0.39 1.36
C ARG A 33 -5.54 -0.69 0.71
N PHE A 34 -5.06 -1.92 0.85
CA PHE A 34 -3.89 -2.41 0.14
C PHE A 34 -4.28 -2.99 -1.24
N ASP A 35 -3.49 -2.67 -2.26
CA ASP A 35 -3.54 -3.23 -3.62
C ASP A 35 -2.11 -3.47 -4.13
N SER A 36 -1.93 -4.31 -5.14
CA SER A 36 -0.67 -4.46 -5.86
C SER A 36 -0.94 -4.39 -7.36
N VAL A 37 -0.43 -3.36 -8.02
CA VAL A 37 -0.79 -3.04 -9.40
C VAL A 37 0.37 -3.36 -10.35
N ALA A 38 0.07 -4.16 -11.38
CA ALA A 38 0.95 -4.32 -12.52
C ALA A 38 0.63 -3.25 -13.58
N VAL A 39 1.58 -2.35 -13.84
CA VAL A 39 1.45 -1.34 -14.89
C VAL A 39 1.75 -1.98 -16.24
N LYS A 40 0.86 -1.76 -17.21
CA LYS A 40 0.85 -2.51 -18.48
C LYS A 40 2.09 -2.26 -19.34
N GLU A 41 2.61 -1.02 -19.44
CA GLU A 41 3.89 -0.72 -20.12
C GLU A 41 4.53 0.58 -19.58
N PRO A 42 5.85 0.60 -19.27
CA PRO A 42 6.76 -0.54 -19.17
C PRO A 42 6.34 -1.49 -18.04
N LYS A 43 6.80 -2.74 -18.04
CA LYS A 43 6.49 -3.77 -17.02
C LYS A 43 7.01 -3.35 -15.65
N PHE A 44 6.30 -2.43 -15.01
CA PHE A 44 6.56 -1.97 -13.66
C PHE A 44 5.50 -2.59 -12.78
N GLU A 45 5.92 -3.48 -11.89
CA GLU A 45 5.07 -4.01 -10.83
C GLU A 45 5.37 -3.19 -9.59
N ILE A 46 4.34 -2.60 -9.00
CA ILE A 46 4.46 -1.97 -7.69
C ILE A 46 4.12 -3.03 -6.65
N ASP A 47 5.01 -3.27 -5.70
CA ASP A 47 4.81 -4.28 -4.66
C ASP A 47 3.61 -3.98 -3.76
N GLY A 48 3.41 -2.71 -3.41
CA GLY A 48 2.28 -2.25 -2.62
C GLY A 48 1.78 -0.84 -2.96
N VAL A 49 0.47 -0.71 -3.08
CA VAL A 49 -0.26 0.55 -3.24
C VAL A 49 -1.28 0.65 -2.11
N PHE A 50 -1.20 1.69 -1.29
CA PHE A 50 -2.16 1.94 -0.22
C PHE A 50 -3.06 3.11 -0.62
N LEU A 51 -4.33 2.80 -0.81
CA LEU A 51 -5.34 3.73 -1.27
C LEU A 51 -6.10 4.31 -0.06
N PRO A 52 -6.26 5.63 0.03
CA PRO A 52 -7.05 6.26 1.07
C PRO A 52 -8.53 5.88 0.94
N PRO A 53 -9.33 6.03 2.00
CA PRO A 53 -10.78 5.86 1.89
C PRO A 53 -11.38 6.85 0.88
N ASP A 54 -12.43 6.42 0.18
CA ASP A 54 -13.18 7.25 -0.76
C ASP A 54 -13.95 8.32 0.02
N THR A 55 -13.32 9.49 0.20
CA THR A 55 -13.88 10.67 0.87
C THR A 55 -14.02 11.83 -0.13
N GLU A 56 -14.76 12.88 0.24
CA GLU A 56 -14.96 14.06 -0.64
C GLU A 56 -13.65 14.79 -0.94
N ASP A 57 -12.66 14.68 -0.04
CA ASP A 57 -11.34 15.26 -0.20
C ASP A 57 -10.36 14.30 -0.90
N ALA A 58 -9.45 14.86 -1.68
CA ALA A 58 -8.37 14.08 -2.30
C ALA A 58 -7.43 13.52 -1.21
N GLY A 59 -7.48 12.21 -0.98
CA GLY A 59 -6.58 11.51 -0.07
C GLY A 59 -5.17 11.30 -0.63
N VAL A 60 -4.22 10.95 0.25
CA VAL A 60 -2.83 10.64 -0.14
C VAL A 60 -2.73 9.16 -0.52
N VAL A 61 -2.12 8.86 -1.66
CA VAL A 61 -1.79 7.48 -2.06
C VAL A 61 -0.35 7.17 -1.67
N TYR A 62 -0.11 6.05 -0.98
CA TYR A 62 1.24 5.62 -0.60
C TYR A 62 1.68 4.46 -1.48
N PHE A 63 2.91 4.56 -2.00
CA PHE A 63 3.57 3.49 -2.76
C PHE A 63 4.65 2.86 -1.89
N CYS A 64 4.71 1.53 -1.85
CA CYS A 64 5.67 0.75 -1.09
C CYS A 64 6.38 -0.25 -2.01
N GLU A 65 7.70 -0.21 -1.96
CA GLU A 65 8.61 -1.13 -2.65
C GLU A 65 9.42 -1.88 -1.58
N VAL A 66 9.58 -3.19 -1.72
CA VAL A 66 10.32 -4.03 -0.76
C VAL A 66 11.51 -4.66 -1.49
N GLN A 67 12.74 -4.46 -0.99
CA GLN A 67 13.98 -4.95 -1.60
C GLN A 67 14.65 -6.06 -0.79
#